data_AF-A0AAU8G4H0-F1
#
_entry.id   AF-A0AAU8G4H0-F1
#
_cell.length_a   1.000
_cell.length_b   1.000
_cell.length_c   1.000
_cell.angle_alpha   90.00
_cell.angle_beta   90.00
_cell.angle_gamma   90.00
#
_symmetry.space_group_name_H-M   'P 1'
#
loop_
_entity.id
_entity.type
_entity.pdbx_description
1 polymer ?
#
loop_
_entity_poly.entity_id
_entity_poly.type
_entity_poly.pdbx_seq_one_letter_code
_entity_poly.pdbx_strand_id
1 'polypeptide(L)'
;MTLPDGGHPPSAGDAGPGVRPTFAARALAERARYDAVLARALAHGADRDGLADAVREVAAAADPLARQLGADAFAATCDALVDALARLAAARRWRPGAPERRALLDVVPRLAPWLALAPAATVAAVVDAARAVGGRPGARGDVTAWAARVVDAATVGVGSPADVGPGPSAADLVRGAVLVAAWRSGLVRYRGAALDAARSLPEPVARAALSLPASGAGGASGTVGTVDAADLRAVLDRHAADPWWWPAVGPGDEPAGARWVLLPGAPGPAQVLGRFGGFRGFGGPWLSPALVVGTDARHPGLRWVLLSTGDGVPAAVGAAADAATVGAETVEWTLVADVHGAFVARAPGAGDHATGAVTPPRADIDVDDQGLHGSDHGPAGRPTPDPAPDAALTDVSGAAVVETPSGRLALLSRTGSYDVLLVRWPR
;
A
#
# COMPACT_ATOMS: atom_id res chain seq x y z
N MET A 1 -7.76 77.41 19.84
CA MET A 1 -8.99 77.27 19.03
C MET A 1 -8.87 75.94 18.32
N THR A 2 -9.40 74.90 18.96
CA THR A 2 -9.13 73.49 18.65
C THR A 2 -10.45 72.89 18.19
N LEU A 3 -10.52 72.46 16.92
CA LEU A 3 -11.68 71.80 16.33
C LEU A 3 -11.64 70.31 16.70
N PRO A 4 -12.74 69.70 17.18
CA PRO A 4 -12.81 68.26 17.41
C PRO A 4 -13.42 67.51 16.22
N ASP A 5 -12.85 66.33 15.99
CA ASP A 5 -13.42 65.07 15.52
C ASP A 5 -14.28 65.03 14.25
N GLY A 6 -13.63 64.62 13.16
CA GLY A 6 -14.27 63.92 12.05
C GLY A 6 -14.51 62.45 12.43
N GLY A 7 -15.78 62.07 12.54
CA GLY A 7 -16.20 60.69 12.78
C GLY A 7 -15.76 59.74 11.67
N HIS A 8 -15.11 58.64 12.07
CA HIS A 8 -14.94 57.47 11.22
C HIS A 8 -16.30 56.82 10.92
N PRO A 9 -16.58 56.41 9.67
CA PRO A 9 -17.72 55.54 9.39
C PRO A 9 -17.53 54.19 10.10
N PRO A 10 -18.62 53.54 10.57
CA PRO A 10 -18.52 52.25 11.23
C PRO A 10 -17.92 51.22 10.28
N SER A 11 -16.82 50.63 10.72
CA SER A 11 -16.12 49.55 10.04
C SER A 11 -17.06 48.36 9.86
N ALA A 12 -17.20 47.87 8.64
CA ALA A 12 -17.97 46.67 8.27
C ALA A 12 -17.24 45.39 8.74
N GLY A 13 -17.07 45.24 10.05
CA GLY A 13 -16.17 44.25 10.64
C GLY A 13 -16.71 43.52 11.86
N ASP A 14 -18.03 43.48 12.07
CA ASP A 14 -18.63 42.76 13.20
C ASP A 14 -19.74 41.82 12.72
N ALA A 15 -19.37 40.87 11.85
CA ALA A 15 -20.13 39.64 11.72
C ALA A 15 -19.87 38.84 13.01
N GLY A 16 -20.82 38.90 13.95
CA GLY A 16 -20.77 38.11 15.19
C GLY A 16 -20.47 36.63 14.91
N PRO A 17 -20.00 35.87 15.91
CA PRO A 17 -19.57 34.48 15.72
C PRO A 17 -20.73 33.67 15.15
N GLY A 18 -20.69 33.45 13.83
CA GLY A 18 -21.71 32.72 13.11
C GLY A 18 -21.86 31.34 13.75
N VAL A 19 -23.09 30.97 14.11
CA VAL A 19 -23.39 29.66 14.67
C VAL A 19 -22.87 28.61 13.68
N ARG A 20 -21.83 27.89 14.09
CA ARG A 20 -21.20 26.89 13.22
C ARG A 20 -22.21 25.77 12.96
N PRO A 21 -22.34 25.30 11.71
CA PRO A 21 -23.24 24.21 11.42
C PRO A 21 -22.77 22.95 12.16
N THR A 22 -23.71 22.18 12.69
CA THR A 22 -23.45 20.87 13.31
C THR A 22 -24.23 19.80 12.57
N PHE A 23 -23.80 18.54 12.68
CA PHE A 23 -24.54 17.43 12.12
C PHE A 23 -25.96 17.37 12.72
N ALA A 24 -26.11 17.62 14.02
CA ALA A 24 -27.41 17.66 14.68
C ALA A 24 -28.33 18.75 14.12
N ALA A 25 -27.81 19.96 13.88
CA ALA A 25 -28.59 21.03 13.26
C ALA A 25 -29.01 20.69 11.82
N ARG A 26 -28.11 20.10 11.03
CA ARG A 26 -28.43 19.59 9.68
C ARG A 26 -29.49 18.49 9.73
N ALA A 27 -29.36 17.54 10.64
CA ALA A 27 -30.31 16.44 10.80
C ALA A 27 -31.70 16.91 11.22
N LEU A 28 -31.80 17.95 12.05
CA LEU A 28 -33.07 18.57 12.40
C LEU A 28 -33.69 19.32 11.21
N ALA A 29 -32.88 20.05 10.44
CA ALA A 29 -33.35 20.77 9.25
C ALA A 29 -33.85 19.83 8.14
N GLU A 30 -33.17 18.68 7.95
CA GLU A 30 -33.50 17.67 6.92
C GLU A 30 -34.23 16.45 7.48
N ARG A 31 -34.89 16.59 8.64
CA ARG A 31 -35.45 15.46 9.37
C ARG A 31 -36.28 14.52 8.51
N ALA A 32 -37.19 15.05 7.69
CA ALA A 32 -38.05 14.24 6.83
C ALA A 32 -37.25 13.38 5.84
N ARG A 33 -36.15 13.92 5.29
CA ARG A 33 -35.28 13.20 4.36
C ARG A 33 -34.48 12.11 5.08
N TYR A 34 -33.86 12.43 6.22
CA TYR A 34 -33.09 11.46 6.98
C TYR A 34 -33.98 10.35 7.56
N ASP A 35 -35.16 10.69 8.08
CA ASP A 35 -36.15 9.71 8.54
C ASP A 35 -36.54 8.75 7.41
N ALA A 36 -36.74 9.25 6.18
CA ALA A 36 -37.04 8.39 5.02
C ALA A 36 -35.87 7.46 4.65
N VAL A 37 -34.61 7.94 4.71
CA VAL A 37 -33.42 7.12 4.44
C VAL A 37 -33.24 6.03 5.49
N LEU A 38 -33.36 6.39 6.77
CA LEU A 38 -33.21 5.46 7.89
C LEU A 38 -34.37 4.46 7.94
N ALA A 39 -35.62 4.89 7.68
CA ALA A 39 -36.77 4.01 7.58
C ALA A 39 -36.60 2.95 6.48
N ARG A 40 -36.02 3.32 5.33
CA ARG A 40 -35.66 2.34 4.30
C ARG A 40 -34.64 1.34 4.82
N ALA A 41 -33.61 1.75 5.55
CA ALA A 41 -32.64 0.80 6.12
C ALA A 41 -33.30 -0.18 7.12
N LEU A 42 -34.20 0.32 7.98
CA LEU A 42 -34.98 -0.52 8.90
C LEU A 42 -35.86 -1.52 8.16
N ALA A 43 -36.54 -1.09 7.08
CA ALA A 43 -37.35 -1.96 6.24
C ALA A 43 -36.53 -3.07 5.57
N HIS A 44 -35.21 -2.89 5.42
CA HIS A 44 -34.27 -3.90 4.90
C HIS A 44 -33.56 -4.69 6.02
N GLY A 45 -34.05 -4.62 7.26
CA GLY A 45 -33.58 -5.44 8.37
C GLY A 45 -32.38 -4.87 9.14
N ALA A 46 -32.10 -3.58 9.02
CA ALA A 46 -31.18 -2.92 9.95
C ALA A 46 -31.76 -2.92 11.37
N ASP A 47 -30.91 -3.16 12.37
CA ASP A 47 -31.29 -3.03 13.78
C ASP A 47 -31.50 -1.56 14.16
N ARG A 48 -32.56 -1.27 14.92
CA ARG A 48 -32.94 0.11 15.24
C ARG A 48 -31.94 0.77 16.18
N ASP A 49 -31.54 0.08 17.24
CA ASP A 49 -30.64 0.63 18.25
C ASP A 49 -29.22 0.76 17.68
N GLY A 50 -28.77 -0.25 16.95
CA GLY A 50 -27.52 -0.22 16.21
C GLY A 50 -27.47 0.89 15.16
N LEU A 51 -28.58 1.19 14.47
CA LEU A 51 -28.65 2.33 13.55
C LEU A 51 -28.57 3.67 14.30
N ALA A 52 -29.19 3.80 15.46
CA ALA A 52 -29.11 5.00 16.30
C ALA A 52 -27.69 5.22 16.85
N ASP A 53 -27.02 4.17 17.32
CA ASP A 53 -25.60 4.21 17.69
C ASP A 53 -24.73 4.64 16.50
N ALA A 54 -24.95 4.05 15.34
CA ALA A 54 -24.21 4.36 14.14
C ALA A 54 -24.36 5.81 13.69
N VAL A 55 -25.57 6.37 13.76
CA VAL A 55 -25.80 7.80 13.47
C VAL A 55 -25.02 8.68 14.45
N ARG A 56 -24.95 8.33 15.74
CA ARG A 56 -24.15 9.06 16.73
C ARG A 56 -22.65 9.02 16.43
N GLU A 57 -22.13 7.87 16.03
CA GLU A 57 -20.73 7.74 15.62
C GLU A 57 -20.41 8.60 14.39
N VAL A 58 -21.27 8.56 13.37
CA VAL A 58 -21.14 9.37 12.16
C VAL A 58 -21.22 10.86 12.49
N ALA A 59 -22.13 11.27 13.37
CA ALA A 59 -22.24 12.65 13.81
C ALA A 59 -20.94 13.12 14.49
N ALA A 60 -20.38 12.31 15.40
CA ALA A 60 -19.13 12.62 16.09
C ALA A 60 -17.94 12.73 15.13
N ALA A 61 -17.89 11.89 14.09
CA ALA A 61 -16.87 11.96 13.04
C ALA A 61 -17.06 13.15 12.09
N ALA A 62 -18.31 13.57 11.84
CA ALA A 62 -18.65 14.65 10.92
C ALA A 62 -18.47 16.04 11.54
N ASP A 63 -18.84 16.27 12.80
CA ASP A 63 -18.83 17.60 13.41
C ASP A 63 -17.49 18.38 13.30
N PRO A 64 -16.31 17.75 13.42
CA PRO A 64 -15.03 18.43 13.18
C PRO A 64 -14.86 19.00 11.76
N LEU A 65 -15.53 18.42 10.77
CA LEU A 65 -15.49 18.87 9.36
C LEU A 65 -16.19 20.22 9.16
N ALA A 66 -17.13 20.60 10.03
CA ALA A 66 -17.81 21.90 9.93
C ALA A 66 -16.85 23.10 10.05
N ARG A 67 -15.65 22.89 10.61
CA ARG A 67 -14.59 23.92 10.69
C ARG A 67 -13.71 23.98 9.45
N GLN A 68 -13.75 22.94 8.63
CA GLN A 68 -12.87 22.75 7.47
C GLN A 68 -13.62 22.96 6.15
N LEU A 69 -14.93 22.72 6.15
CA LEU A 69 -15.80 22.81 4.98
C LEU A 69 -16.71 24.04 5.05
N GLY A 70 -17.04 24.61 3.89
CA GLY A 70 -18.14 25.58 3.78
C GLY A 70 -19.50 24.92 4.09
N ALA A 71 -20.51 25.73 4.43
CA ALA A 71 -21.82 25.24 4.87
C ALA A 71 -22.47 24.25 3.89
N ASP A 72 -22.43 24.55 2.58
CA ASP A 72 -23.02 23.69 1.55
C ASP A 72 -22.27 22.36 1.39
N ALA A 73 -20.93 22.40 1.37
CA ALA A 73 -20.11 21.20 1.29
C ALA A 73 -20.26 20.32 2.54
N PHE A 74 -20.38 20.95 3.72
CA PHE A 74 -20.66 20.26 4.97
C PHE A 74 -22.03 19.58 4.93
N ALA A 75 -23.09 20.30 4.52
CA ALA A 75 -24.43 19.75 4.38
C ALA A 75 -24.48 18.55 3.43
N ALA A 76 -23.85 18.68 2.24
CA ALA A 76 -23.76 17.59 1.27
C ALA A 76 -22.90 16.41 1.77
N THR A 77 -21.89 16.67 2.61
CA THR A 77 -21.11 15.62 3.28
C THR A 77 -21.98 14.86 4.28
N CYS A 78 -22.75 15.55 5.13
CA CYS A 78 -23.66 14.91 6.06
C CYS A 78 -24.68 14.01 5.34
N ASP A 79 -25.27 14.52 4.26
CA ASP A 79 -26.22 13.76 3.43
C ASP A 79 -25.57 12.46 2.91
N ALA A 80 -24.36 12.56 2.34
CA ALA A 80 -23.63 11.42 1.80
C ALA A 80 -23.23 10.40 2.88
N LEU A 81 -22.86 10.86 4.07
CA LEU A 81 -22.53 10.00 5.21
C LEU A 81 -23.76 9.22 5.70
N VAL A 82 -24.93 9.85 5.79
CA VAL A 82 -26.18 9.19 6.18
C VAL A 82 -26.62 8.15 5.13
N ASP A 83 -26.54 8.48 3.84
CA ASP A 83 -26.86 7.54 2.77
C ASP A 83 -25.89 6.35 2.73
N ALA A 84 -24.60 6.57 2.97
CA ALA A 84 -23.61 5.50 3.08
C ALA A 84 -23.86 4.63 4.31
N LEU A 85 -24.08 5.23 5.48
CA LEU A 85 -24.40 4.52 6.71
C LEU A 85 -25.64 3.63 6.54
N ALA A 86 -26.74 4.18 6.04
CA ALA A 86 -27.99 3.45 5.85
C ALA A 86 -27.81 2.22 4.94
N ARG A 87 -27.04 2.37 3.84
CA ARG A 87 -26.69 1.25 2.95
C ARG A 87 -25.80 0.20 3.62
N LEU A 88 -24.86 0.62 4.47
CA LEU A 88 -24.00 -0.30 5.22
C LEU A 88 -24.79 -1.05 6.30
N ALA A 89 -25.67 -0.37 7.03
CA ALA A 89 -26.53 -0.95 8.05
C ALA A 89 -27.53 -1.95 7.46
N ALA A 90 -28.24 -1.59 6.38
CA ALA A 90 -29.15 -2.49 5.67
C ALA A 90 -28.43 -3.75 5.14
N ALA A 91 -27.17 -3.60 4.71
CA ALA A 91 -26.35 -4.73 4.28
C ALA A 91 -25.69 -5.51 5.43
N ARG A 92 -25.95 -5.16 6.70
CA ARG A 92 -25.32 -5.74 7.91
C ARG A 92 -23.78 -5.65 7.89
N ARG A 93 -23.26 -4.58 7.30
CA ARG A 93 -21.82 -4.28 7.18
C ARG A 93 -21.34 -3.17 8.12
N TRP A 94 -22.26 -2.52 8.83
CA TRP A 94 -21.91 -1.64 9.94
C TRP A 94 -21.64 -2.46 11.21
N ARG A 95 -20.40 -2.91 11.40
CA ARG A 95 -19.98 -3.71 12.56
C ARG A 95 -18.55 -3.37 12.98
N PRO A 96 -18.16 -3.62 14.25
CA PRO A 96 -16.78 -3.46 14.69
C PRO A 96 -15.79 -4.20 13.78
N GLY A 97 -14.66 -3.57 13.47
CA GLY A 97 -13.64 -4.12 12.57
C GLY A 97 -13.99 -4.14 11.08
N ALA A 98 -15.21 -3.77 10.66
CA ALA A 98 -15.54 -3.68 9.24
C ALA A 98 -14.74 -2.55 8.56
N PRO A 99 -14.10 -2.81 7.40
CA PRO A 99 -13.27 -1.82 6.72
C PRO A 99 -14.11 -0.63 6.24
N GLU A 100 -15.37 -0.83 5.85
CA GLU A 100 -16.25 0.28 5.45
C GLU A 100 -16.58 1.23 6.61
N ARG A 101 -16.81 0.68 7.82
CA ARG A 101 -17.04 1.49 9.03
C ARG A 101 -15.78 2.28 9.37
N ARG A 102 -14.61 1.62 9.37
CA ARG A 102 -13.30 2.27 9.58
C ARG A 102 -13.06 3.39 8.56
N ALA A 103 -13.34 3.12 7.28
CA ALA A 103 -13.16 4.11 6.23
C ALA A 103 -14.06 5.34 6.44
N LEU A 104 -15.32 5.14 6.83
CA LEU A 104 -16.28 6.23 7.03
C LEU A 104 -15.97 7.06 8.29
N LEU A 105 -15.48 6.43 9.37
CA LEU A 105 -15.19 7.11 10.64
C LEU A 105 -13.76 7.67 10.74
N ASP A 106 -12.77 7.02 10.13
CA ASP A 106 -11.35 7.39 10.33
C ASP A 106 -10.72 8.00 9.07
N VAL A 107 -11.14 7.58 7.88
CA VAL A 107 -10.52 8.00 6.61
C VAL A 107 -11.24 9.21 6.04
N VAL A 108 -12.57 9.12 5.84
CA VAL A 108 -13.37 10.21 5.25
C VAL A 108 -13.15 11.55 5.95
N PRO A 109 -13.13 11.66 7.29
CA PRO A 109 -12.89 12.96 7.94
C PRO A 109 -11.52 13.59 7.66
N ARG A 110 -10.56 12.82 7.17
CA ARG A 110 -9.22 13.29 6.77
C ARG A 110 -9.16 13.76 5.31
N LEU A 111 -10.26 13.65 4.57
CA LEU A 111 -10.34 13.99 3.14
C LEU A 111 -11.06 15.32 2.90
N ALA A 112 -10.98 16.26 3.86
CA ALA A 112 -11.64 17.56 3.77
C ALA A 112 -11.42 18.29 2.41
N PRO A 113 -10.21 18.29 1.80
CA PRO A 113 -10.01 18.88 0.47
C PRO A 113 -10.92 18.29 -0.61
N TRP A 114 -11.06 16.96 -0.65
CA TRP A 114 -11.93 16.29 -1.63
C TRP A 114 -13.41 16.39 -1.26
N LEU A 115 -13.74 16.40 0.03
CA LEU A 115 -15.10 16.64 0.51
C LEU A 115 -15.59 18.04 0.15
N ALA A 116 -14.71 19.05 0.13
CA ALA A 116 -15.07 20.39 -0.33
C ALA A 116 -15.43 20.43 -1.83
N LEU A 117 -14.83 19.55 -2.64
CA LEU A 117 -15.01 19.52 -4.10
C LEU A 117 -16.13 18.57 -4.56
N ALA A 118 -16.19 17.37 -3.98
CA ALA A 118 -17.09 16.30 -4.40
C ALA A 118 -17.52 15.40 -3.22
N PRO A 119 -18.37 15.90 -2.30
CA PRO A 119 -18.74 15.19 -1.07
C PRO A 119 -19.27 13.76 -1.31
N ALA A 120 -20.32 13.62 -2.12
CA ALA A 120 -20.97 12.35 -2.37
C ALA A 120 -20.08 11.35 -3.10
N ALA A 121 -19.30 11.81 -4.09
CA ALA A 121 -18.37 10.96 -4.83
C ALA A 121 -17.23 10.46 -3.94
N THR A 122 -16.74 11.31 -3.03
CA THR A 122 -15.68 10.96 -2.09
C THR A 122 -16.13 9.89 -1.10
N VAL A 123 -17.27 10.10 -0.42
CA VAL A 123 -17.80 9.11 0.52
C VAL A 123 -18.07 7.78 -0.19
N ALA A 124 -18.72 7.80 -1.36
CA ALA A 124 -19.03 6.60 -2.12
C ALA A 124 -17.76 5.84 -2.55
N ALA A 125 -16.80 6.53 -3.18
CA ALA A 125 -15.56 5.92 -3.67
C ALA A 125 -14.75 5.27 -2.54
N VAL A 126 -14.62 5.95 -1.39
CA VAL A 126 -13.87 5.47 -0.24
C VAL A 126 -14.53 4.24 0.39
N VAL A 127 -15.85 4.27 0.60
CA VAL A 127 -16.59 3.14 1.17
C VAL A 127 -16.55 1.91 0.24
N ASP A 128 -16.75 2.11 -1.07
CA ASP A 128 -16.74 1.02 -2.05
C ASP A 128 -15.34 0.40 -2.18
N ALA A 129 -14.29 1.23 -2.19
CA ALA A 129 -12.91 0.76 -2.21
C ALA A 129 -12.53 0.03 -0.91
N ALA A 130 -12.91 0.52 0.27
CA ALA A 130 -12.67 -0.16 1.54
C ALA A 130 -13.24 -1.58 1.55
N ARG A 131 -14.48 -1.74 1.04
CA ARG A 131 -15.10 -3.06 0.85
C ARG A 131 -14.27 -3.92 -0.10
N ALA A 132 -13.83 -3.34 -1.22
CA ALA A 132 -13.10 -4.09 -2.23
C ALA A 132 -11.74 -4.56 -1.73
N VAL A 133 -11.02 -3.71 -0.98
CA VAL A 133 -9.66 -3.96 -0.45
C VAL A 133 -9.67 -4.98 0.70
N GLY A 134 -10.58 -4.84 1.67
CA GLY A 134 -10.57 -5.67 2.89
C GLY A 134 -11.89 -6.31 3.31
N GLY A 135 -13.00 -6.06 2.61
CA GLY A 135 -14.35 -6.40 3.09
C GLY A 135 -14.93 -7.73 2.59
N ARG A 136 -14.21 -8.50 1.75
CA ARG A 136 -14.68 -9.79 1.22
C ARG A 136 -13.86 -10.95 1.81
N PRO A 137 -14.45 -12.14 2.00
CA PRO A 137 -13.68 -13.35 2.25
C PRO A 137 -12.62 -13.54 1.15
N GLY A 138 -11.36 -13.69 1.55
CA GLY A 138 -10.22 -13.72 0.61
C GLY A 138 -9.85 -12.38 -0.02
N ALA A 139 -10.47 -11.25 0.39
CA ALA A 139 -9.91 -9.93 0.21
C ALA A 139 -8.62 -9.83 1.02
N ARG A 140 -7.67 -9.15 0.42
CA ARG A 140 -6.27 -9.55 0.51
C ARG A 140 -5.38 -8.34 0.22
N GLY A 141 -5.96 -7.15 0.34
CA GLY A 141 -5.28 -5.89 0.18
C GLY A 141 -5.04 -5.22 1.53
N ASP A 142 -4.02 -4.36 1.57
CA ASP A 142 -3.64 -3.61 2.75
C ASP A 142 -4.53 -2.37 2.91
N VAL A 143 -5.55 -2.49 3.75
CA VAL A 143 -6.50 -1.40 4.07
C VAL A 143 -5.80 -0.21 4.72
N THR A 144 -4.75 -0.44 5.52
CA THR A 144 -4.04 0.63 6.22
C THR A 144 -3.19 1.43 5.25
N ALA A 145 -2.41 0.77 4.38
CA ALA A 145 -1.64 1.45 3.36
C ALA A 145 -2.53 2.08 2.28
N TRP A 146 -3.69 1.48 1.97
CA TRP A 146 -4.69 2.11 1.11
C TRP A 146 -5.19 3.43 1.71
N ALA A 147 -5.60 3.42 2.97
CA ALA A 147 -6.09 4.60 3.66
C ALA A 147 -5.02 5.71 3.70
N ALA A 148 -3.76 5.38 3.98
CA ALA A 148 -2.66 6.33 3.97
C ALA A 148 -2.50 7.00 2.59
N ARG A 149 -2.41 6.20 1.51
CA ARG A 149 -2.31 6.71 0.13
C ARG A 149 -3.46 7.63 -0.27
N VAL A 150 -4.68 7.28 0.13
CA VAL A 150 -5.88 8.09 -0.15
C VAL A 150 -5.80 9.44 0.57
N VAL A 151 -5.37 9.46 1.83
CA VAL A 151 -5.18 10.71 2.59
C VAL A 151 -4.05 11.56 2.01
N ASP A 152 -2.92 10.95 1.66
CA ASP A 152 -1.78 11.65 1.06
C ASP A 152 -2.18 12.28 -0.28
N ALA A 153 -2.89 11.53 -1.13
CA ALA A 153 -3.42 12.01 -2.40
C ALA A 153 -4.42 13.17 -2.23
N ALA A 154 -5.28 13.11 -1.21
CA ALA A 154 -6.21 14.20 -0.90
C ALA A 154 -5.51 15.46 -0.40
N THR A 155 -4.42 15.30 0.35
CA THR A 155 -3.63 16.40 0.90
C THR A 155 -2.90 17.18 -0.20
N VAL A 156 -2.38 16.50 -1.22
CA VAL A 156 -1.69 17.14 -2.35
C VAL A 156 -2.64 17.57 -3.47
N GLY A 157 -3.86 17.03 -3.51
CA GLY A 157 -4.89 17.34 -4.51
C GLY A 157 -5.60 18.68 -4.29
N VAL A 158 -5.00 19.60 -3.53
CA VAL A 158 -5.57 20.93 -3.26
C VAL A 158 -5.31 21.82 -4.46
N GLY A 159 -6.33 22.00 -5.31
CA GLY A 159 -6.32 22.93 -6.44
C GLY A 159 -7.73 23.10 -6.99
N SER A 160 -8.09 24.32 -7.40
CA SER A 160 -9.40 24.58 -7.99
C SER A 160 -9.48 23.87 -9.35
N PRO A 161 -10.49 23.02 -9.62
CA PRO A 161 -10.68 22.43 -10.95
C PRO A 161 -10.91 23.49 -12.04
N ALA A 162 -11.19 24.74 -11.67
CA ALA A 162 -11.37 25.87 -12.59
C ALA A 162 -10.06 26.37 -13.23
N ASP A 163 -8.89 26.10 -12.63
CA ASP A 163 -7.61 26.61 -13.12
C ASP A 163 -6.94 25.68 -14.16
N VAL A 164 -7.53 24.51 -14.46
CA VAL A 164 -6.89 23.45 -15.23
C VAL A 164 -7.76 23.00 -16.41
N GLY A 165 -8.08 23.91 -17.34
CA GLY A 165 -8.60 23.58 -18.68
C GLY A 165 -9.73 22.53 -18.75
N PRO A 166 -9.87 21.76 -19.84
CA PRO A 166 -10.76 20.60 -19.90
C PRO A 166 -10.15 19.42 -19.13
N GLY A 167 -10.06 19.55 -17.81
CA GLY A 167 -9.57 18.53 -16.90
C GLY A 167 -10.64 17.51 -16.47
N PRO A 168 -10.24 16.42 -15.77
CA PRO A 168 -11.18 15.47 -15.19
C PRO A 168 -12.11 16.19 -14.19
N SER A 169 -13.37 15.74 -14.11
CA SER A 169 -14.29 16.25 -13.09
C SER A 169 -13.72 15.94 -11.68
N ALA A 170 -14.09 16.73 -10.67
CA ALA A 170 -13.66 16.47 -9.29
C ALA A 170 -14.03 15.05 -8.83
N ALA A 171 -15.17 14.53 -9.28
CA ALA A 171 -15.58 13.16 -9.00
C ALA A 171 -14.65 12.13 -9.66
N ASP A 172 -14.19 12.36 -10.89
CA ASP A 172 -13.28 11.46 -11.59
C ASP A 172 -11.87 11.50 -11.01
N LEU A 173 -11.41 12.67 -10.55
CA LEU A 173 -10.16 12.80 -9.78
C LEU A 173 -10.19 11.90 -8.55
N VAL A 174 -11.25 12.00 -7.73
CA VAL A 174 -11.37 11.21 -6.49
C VAL A 174 -11.46 9.72 -6.80
N ARG A 175 -12.32 9.32 -7.74
CA ARG A 175 -12.47 7.91 -8.14
C ARG A 175 -11.16 7.33 -8.68
N GLY A 176 -10.46 8.08 -9.55
CA GLY A 176 -9.18 7.69 -10.11
C GLY A 176 -8.12 7.50 -9.03
N ALA A 177 -7.96 8.47 -8.13
CA ALA A 177 -6.97 8.41 -7.06
C ALA A 177 -7.24 7.26 -6.08
N VAL A 178 -8.51 7.06 -5.68
CA VAL A 178 -8.91 5.93 -4.82
C VAL A 178 -8.69 4.58 -5.51
N LEU A 179 -8.96 4.48 -6.82
CA LEU A 179 -8.70 3.27 -7.61
C LEU A 179 -7.21 2.94 -7.68
N VAL A 180 -6.37 3.93 -7.96
CA VAL A 180 -4.91 3.80 -7.98
C VAL A 180 -4.41 3.34 -6.62
N ALA A 181 -4.82 4.00 -5.54
CA ALA A 181 -4.44 3.60 -4.18
C ALA A 181 -4.90 2.18 -3.86
N ALA A 182 -6.11 1.78 -4.28
CA ALA A 182 -6.65 0.44 -4.01
C ALA A 182 -5.91 -0.65 -4.78
N TRP A 183 -5.56 -0.40 -6.05
CA TRP A 183 -4.67 -1.26 -6.83
C TRP A 183 -3.31 -1.40 -6.13
N ARG A 184 -2.72 -0.26 -5.73
CA ARG A 184 -1.45 -0.16 -5.00
C ARG A 184 -1.46 -0.76 -3.60
N SER A 185 -2.64 -1.10 -3.11
CA SER A 185 -2.82 -1.85 -1.87
C SER A 185 -3.26 -3.28 -2.09
N GLY A 186 -3.19 -3.82 -3.31
CA GLY A 186 -3.36 -5.27 -3.57
C GLY A 186 -4.60 -5.64 -4.38
N LEU A 187 -5.35 -4.67 -4.93
CA LEU A 187 -6.43 -4.96 -5.89
C LEU A 187 -5.93 -5.07 -7.33
N VAL A 188 -5.10 -6.08 -7.57
CA VAL A 188 -4.40 -6.33 -8.84
C VAL A 188 -5.35 -6.47 -10.04
N ARG A 189 -6.59 -6.98 -9.83
CA ARG A 189 -7.59 -7.12 -10.89
C ARG A 189 -7.99 -5.81 -11.58
N TYR A 190 -7.72 -4.66 -10.94
CA TYR A 190 -7.98 -3.34 -11.52
C TYR A 190 -6.73 -2.67 -12.11
N ARG A 191 -5.61 -3.38 -12.26
CA ARG A 191 -4.33 -2.82 -12.72
C ARG A 191 -4.47 -1.97 -13.99
N GLY A 192 -5.12 -2.49 -15.03
CA GLY A 192 -5.29 -1.74 -16.29
C GLY A 192 -6.00 -0.40 -16.08
N ALA A 193 -7.19 -0.44 -15.48
CA ALA A 193 -7.96 0.77 -15.16
C ALA A 193 -7.23 1.72 -14.19
N ALA A 194 -6.43 1.19 -13.26
CA ALA A 194 -5.63 1.99 -12.34
C ALA A 194 -4.45 2.68 -13.06
N LEU A 195 -3.77 2.01 -13.99
CA LEU A 195 -2.71 2.63 -14.80
C LEU A 195 -3.29 3.73 -15.70
N ASP A 196 -4.45 3.50 -16.31
CA ASP A 196 -5.12 4.50 -17.14
C ASP A 196 -5.58 5.70 -16.29
N ALA A 197 -6.17 5.44 -15.12
CA ALA A 197 -6.51 6.48 -14.16
C ALA A 197 -5.27 7.28 -13.74
N ALA A 198 -4.17 6.62 -13.38
CA ALA A 198 -2.92 7.27 -12.98
C ALA A 198 -2.37 8.22 -14.05
N ARG A 199 -2.49 7.88 -15.33
CA ARG A 199 -2.09 8.75 -16.45
C ARG A 199 -2.96 9.99 -16.62
N SER A 200 -4.22 9.92 -16.19
CA SER A 200 -5.20 11.01 -16.31
C SER A 200 -5.26 11.95 -15.09
N LEU A 201 -4.70 11.52 -13.96
CA LEU A 201 -4.68 12.29 -12.72
C LEU A 201 -3.64 13.41 -12.77
N PRO A 202 -3.86 14.51 -12.02
CA PRO A 202 -2.79 15.45 -11.74
C PRO A 202 -1.57 14.74 -11.16
N GLU A 203 -0.39 15.05 -11.67
CA GLU A 203 0.86 14.35 -11.32
C GLU A 203 1.11 14.26 -9.80
N PRO A 204 0.91 15.33 -8.98
CA PRO A 204 1.10 15.21 -7.54
C PRO A 204 0.16 14.18 -6.89
N VAL A 205 -1.10 14.16 -7.33
CA VAL A 205 -2.13 13.21 -6.83
C VAL A 205 -1.78 11.79 -7.23
N ALA A 206 -1.38 11.58 -8.48
CA ALA A 206 -0.95 10.27 -8.98
C ALA A 206 0.27 9.77 -8.20
N ARG A 207 1.30 10.60 -8.02
CA ARG A 207 2.51 10.25 -7.25
C ARG A 207 2.17 9.88 -5.81
N ALA A 208 1.35 10.68 -5.12
CA ALA A 208 0.92 10.36 -3.76
C ALA A 208 0.10 9.06 -3.67
N ALA A 209 -0.87 8.86 -4.58
CA ALA A 209 -1.67 7.64 -4.64
C ALA A 209 -0.83 6.38 -4.96
N LEU A 210 0.28 6.54 -5.69
CA LEU A 210 1.24 5.48 -6.01
C LEU A 210 2.28 5.26 -4.89
N SER A 211 2.39 6.19 -3.93
CA SER A 211 3.49 6.30 -2.97
C SER A 211 4.86 6.53 -3.62
N LEU A 212 4.92 7.40 -4.63
CA LEU A 212 6.16 7.83 -5.28
C LEU A 212 6.71 9.12 -4.64
N PRO A 213 8.04 9.35 -4.70
CA PRO A 213 8.64 10.61 -4.28
C PRO A 213 8.05 11.81 -5.04
N ALA A 214 7.93 12.96 -4.35
CA ALA A 214 7.49 14.21 -4.96
C ALA A 214 8.53 14.74 -5.96
N SER A 215 8.06 15.38 -7.03
CA SER A 215 8.84 15.79 -8.22
C SER A 215 9.94 16.85 -7.98
N GLY A 216 10.29 17.21 -6.74
CA GLY A 216 11.09 18.42 -6.45
C GLY A 216 12.00 18.39 -5.22
N ALA A 217 12.29 17.22 -4.63
CA ALA A 217 13.24 17.13 -3.50
C ALA A 217 14.73 17.16 -3.92
N GLY A 218 15.04 17.61 -5.13
CA GLY A 218 16.39 17.86 -5.62
C GLY A 218 16.76 19.34 -5.47
N GLY A 219 17.15 19.76 -4.27
CA GLY A 219 17.56 21.13 -3.98
C GLY A 219 18.84 21.22 -3.15
N ALA A 220 19.92 21.68 -3.80
CA ALA A 220 21.03 22.45 -3.25
C ALA A 220 22.06 21.80 -2.29
N SER A 221 22.42 20.52 -2.47
CA SER A 221 23.75 20.07 -2.04
C SER A 221 24.40 19.25 -3.16
N GLY A 222 25.57 19.72 -3.62
CA GLY A 222 26.33 19.18 -4.75
C GLY A 222 26.98 17.82 -4.49
N THR A 223 26.25 16.88 -3.89
CA THR A 223 26.63 15.48 -3.80
C THR A 223 25.93 14.69 -4.89
N VAL A 224 26.72 14.27 -5.88
CA VAL A 224 26.39 13.32 -6.95
C VAL A 224 25.68 12.10 -6.35
N GLY A 225 24.44 11.83 -6.78
CA GLY A 225 23.70 10.62 -6.42
C GLY A 225 22.29 10.81 -5.81
N THR A 226 21.62 11.96 -6.03
CA THR A 226 20.21 12.10 -5.65
C THR A 226 19.32 11.60 -6.80
N VAL A 227 18.53 10.57 -6.50
CA VAL A 227 17.56 9.91 -7.39
C VAL A 227 16.71 10.97 -8.08
N ASP A 228 16.89 11.12 -9.40
CA ASP A 228 16.00 11.91 -10.24
C ASP A 228 14.58 11.45 -9.95
N ALA A 229 13.68 12.40 -9.68
CA ALA A 229 12.28 12.09 -9.45
C ALA A 229 11.70 11.48 -10.74
N ALA A 230 11.82 10.16 -10.89
CA ALA A 230 11.56 9.44 -12.13
C ALA A 230 10.26 9.94 -12.76
N ASP A 231 10.31 10.32 -14.04
CA ASP A 231 9.14 10.78 -14.78
C ASP A 231 7.98 9.81 -14.54
N LEU A 232 6.87 10.32 -14.03
CA LEU A 232 5.69 9.51 -13.70
C LEU A 232 5.27 8.67 -14.92
N ARG A 233 5.36 9.21 -16.14
CA ARG A 233 5.05 8.45 -17.36
C ARG A 233 6.00 7.28 -17.54
N ALA A 234 7.30 7.50 -17.42
CA ALA A 234 8.30 6.44 -17.51
C ALA A 234 8.10 5.35 -16.46
N VAL A 235 7.71 5.72 -15.23
CA VAL A 235 7.36 4.75 -14.17
C VAL A 235 6.13 3.92 -14.59
N LEU A 236 5.06 4.58 -15.04
CA LEU A 236 3.84 3.88 -15.44
C LEU A 236 4.05 2.97 -16.65
N ASP A 237 4.85 3.39 -17.63
CA ASP A 237 5.12 2.62 -18.84
C ASP A 237 6.06 1.44 -18.58
N ARG A 238 7.09 1.63 -17.74
CA ARG A 238 7.93 0.51 -17.29
C ARG A 238 7.14 -0.48 -16.45
N HIS A 239 6.29 0.00 -15.55
CA HIS A 239 5.38 -0.88 -14.81
C HIS A 239 4.40 -1.59 -15.73
N ALA A 240 3.94 -0.96 -16.81
CA ALA A 240 3.05 -1.60 -17.78
C ALA A 240 3.75 -2.79 -18.47
N ALA A 241 5.03 -2.61 -18.85
CA ALA A 241 5.87 -3.61 -19.49
C ALA A 241 6.34 -4.73 -18.53
N ASP A 242 6.69 -4.37 -17.29
CA ASP A 242 7.06 -5.30 -16.23
C ASP A 242 6.14 -5.08 -15.02
N PRO A 243 5.07 -5.90 -14.89
CA PRO A 243 4.13 -5.80 -13.77
C PRO A 243 4.76 -5.96 -12.39
N TRP A 244 5.98 -6.50 -12.28
CA TRP A 244 6.63 -6.76 -11.01
C TRP A 244 7.64 -5.67 -10.64
N TRP A 245 7.92 -4.76 -11.57
CA TRP A 245 8.85 -3.67 -11.36
C TRP A 245 8.20 -2.50 -10.62
N TRP A 246 8.90 -1.98 -9.61
CA TRP A 246 8.57 -0.71 -8.96
C TRP A 246 9.84 0.09 -8.67
N PRO A 247 9.84 1.42 -8.80
CA PRO A 247 10.97 2.24 -8.38
C PRO A 247 11.20 2.06 -6.87
N ALA A 248 12.40 1.59 -6.50
CA ALA A 248 12.80 1.50 -5.09
C ALA A 248 12.75 2.91 -4.47
N VAL A 249 12.09 3.05 -3.33
CA VAL A 249 12.13 4.29 -2.54
C VAL A 249 13.30 4.15 -1.57
N GLY A 250 14.50 4.52 -2.02
CA GLY A 250 15.72 4.50 -1.23
C GLY A 250 16.94 4.94 -2.05
N PRO A 251 18.00 5.46 -1.41
CA PRO A 251 19.27 5.79 -2.07
C PRO A 251 19.97 4.48 -2.42
N GLY A 252 19.62 3.92 -3.57
CA GLY A 252 20.17 2.66 -4.05
C GLY A 252 19.62 2.39 -5.44
N ASP A 253 20.30 2.91 -6.43
CA ASP A 253 20.03 2.74 -7.85
C ASP A 253 19.73 1.26 -8.19
N GLU A 254 18.57 1.00 -8.80
CA GLU A 254 18.24 -0.30 -9.39
C GLU A 254 17.94 -0.17 -10.90
N PRO A 255 18.95 -0.30 -11.76
CA PRO A 255 18.76 -0.58 -13.18
C PRO A 255 18.51 -2.07 -13.42
N ALA A 256 17.69 -2.38 -14.43
CA ALA A 256 17.47 -3.74 -14.91
C ALA A 256 18.63 -4.21 -15.80
N GLY A 257 19.10 -5.44 -15.60
CA GLY A 257 20.19 -6.07 -16.36
C GLY A 257 20.94 -7.06 -15.47
N ALA A 258 21.65 -8.03 -16.07
CA ALA A 258 22.43 -9.03 -15.34
C ALA A 258 23.43 -8.35 -14.39
N ARG A 259 23.05 -8.23 -13.12
CA ARG A 259 23.79 -7.50 -12.08
C ARG A 259 24.66 -8.47 -11.33
N TRP A 260 25.90 -8.07 -11.06
CA TRP A 260 26.79 -8.78 -10.17
C TRP A 260 26.69 -8.17 -8.77
N VAL A 261 26.50 -9.01 -7.75
CA VAL A 261 26.34 -8.60 -6.35
C VAL A 261 27.41 -9.24 -5.49
N LEU A 262 27.98 -8.50 -4.55
CA LEU A 262 28.87 -9.08 -3.54
C LEU A 262 28.03 -9.62 -2.38
N LEU A 263 28.13 -10.93 -2.13
CA LEU A 263 27.45 -11.60 -1.04
C LEU A 263 28.42 -11.80 0.13
N PRO A 264 27.99 -11.58 1.38
CA PRO A 264 28.79 -11.92 2.55
C PRO A 264 29.21 -13.38 2.50
N GLY A 265 30.52 -13.64 2.60
CA GLY A 265 31.09 -14.99 2.60
C GLY A 265 31.24 -15.65 1.21
N ALA A 266 30.89 -14.98 0.11
CA ALA A 266 31.15 -15.52 -1.22
C ALA A 266 32.62 -15.26 -1.65
N PRO A 267 33.27 -16.21 -2.37
CA PRO A 267 34.64 -16.03 -2.85
C PRO A 267 34.78 -14.98 -3.96
N GLY A 268 33.67 -14.46 -4.47
CA GLY A 268 33.64 -13.45 -5.54
C GLY A 268 32.23 -12.87 -5.74
N PRO A 269 32.02 -12.10 -6.82
CA PRO A 269 30.71 -11.58 -7.15
C PRO A 269 29.76 -12.69 -7.63
N ALA A 270 28.52 -12.67 -7.15
CA ALA A 270 27.45 -13.55 -7.59
C ALA A 270 26.63 -12.87 -8.69
N GLN A 271 26.24 -13.64 -9.71
CA GLN A 271 25.43 -13.13 -10.81
C GLN A 271 23.95 -13.23 -10.46
N VAL A 272 23.20 -12.12 -10.51
CA VAL A 272 21.74 -12.11 -10.38
C VAL A 272 21.13 -12.66 -11.67
N LEU A 273 20.51 -13.84 -11.57
CA LEU A 273 19.85 -14.53 -12.67
C LEU A 273 18.40 -14.10 -12.82
N GLY A 274 17.75 -13.75 -11.71
CA GLY A 274 16.36 -13.35 -11.70
C GLY A 274 15.94 -12.73 -10.38
N ARG A 275 14.91 -11.90 -10.45
CA ARG A 275 14.24 -11.29 -9.31
C ARG A 275 12.79 -11.73 -9.34
N PHE A 276 12.31 -12.32 -8.26
CA PHE A 276 10.98 -12.93 -8.21
C PHE A 276 10.18 -12.38 -7.03
N GLY A 277 8.87 -12.31 -7.21
CA GLY A 277 7.96 -11.79 -6.21
C GLY A 277 7.53 -10.35 -6.47
N GLY A 278 7.35 -9.61 -5.40
CA GLY A 278 6.86 -8.24 -5.40
C GLY A 278 5.92 -8.03 -4.22
N PHE A 279 5.83 -6.77 -3.76
CA PHE A 279 4.73 -6.41 -2.87
C PHE A 279 3.44 -6.51 -3.67
N ARG A 280 2.41 -6.99 -3.02
CA ARG A 280 1.15 -7.28 -3.67
C ARG A 280 0.42 -6.09 -4.23
N GLY A 281 0.67 -4.93 -3.64
CA GLY A 281 0.28 -3.66 -4.22
C GLY A 281 0.86 -3.39 -5.60
N PHE A 282 1.95 -4.02 -5.99
CA PHE A 282 2.53 -3.91 -7.32
C PHE A 282 2.02 -5.00 -8.27
N GLY A 283 1.17 -5.93 -7.80
CA GLY A 283 0.85 -7.15 -8.54
C GLY A 283 1.56 -8.39 -8.01
N GLY A 284 2.54 -8.18 -7.11
CA GLY A 284 3.30 -9.17 -6.37
C GLY A 284 2.48 -10.22 -5.60
N PRO A 285 3.09 -11.36 -5.23
CA PRO A 285 2.43 -12.35 -4.38
C PRO A 285 2.32 -11.95 -2.90
N TRP A 286 3.17 -11.04 -2.39
CA TRP A 286 3.38 -10.92 -0.93
C TRP A 286 2.85 -9.63 -0.30
N LEU A 287 2.22 -9.74 0.88
CA LEU A 287 1.80 -8.60 1.70
C LEU A 287 2.85 -8.19 2.74
N SER A 288 3.76 -9.10 3.04
CA SER A 288 4.98 -8.90 3.85
C SER A 288 6.21 -9.41 3.06
N PRO A 289 7.43 -8.95 3.36
CA PRO A 289 8.65 -9.53 2.81
C PRO A 289 8.64 -11.07 2.93
N ALA A 290 8.90 -11.78 1.84
CA ALA A 290 9.07 -13.22 1.89
C ALA A 290 10.45 -13.56 2.47
N LEU A 291 10.49 -14.54 3.36
CA LEU A 291 11.69 -15.15 3.91
C LEU A 291 11.99 -16.43 3.14
N VAL A 292 13.20 -16.55 2.57
CA VAL A 292 13.66 -17.82 2.00
C VAL A 292 14.01 -18.77 3.13
N VAL A 293 13.44 -19.98 3.11
CA VAL A 293 13.62 -20.97 4.20
C VAL A 293 14.37 -22.21 3.75
N GLY A 294 14.27 -22.58 2.48
CA GLY A 294 14.98 -23.74 1.96
C GLY A 294 14.69 -24.08 0.51
N THR A 295 15.32 -25.17 0.07
CA THR A 295 15.02 -25.81 -1.22
C THR A 295 14.06 -26.97 -0.99
N ASP A 296 13.19 -27.27 -1.95
CA ASP A 296 12.43 -28.52 -1.93
C ASP A 296 13.40 -29.68 -2.19
N ALA A 297 13.55 -30.55 -1.20
CA ALA A 297 14.45 -31.71 -1.27
C ALA A 297 14.13 -32.65 -2.44
N ARG A 298 12.89 -32.63 -2.97
CA ARG A 298 12.49 -33.45 -4.12
C ARG A 298 12.92 -32.87 -5.46
N HIS A 299 13.16 -31.56 -5.52
CA HIS A 299 13.54 -30.84 -6.76
C HIS A 299 14.59 -29.75 -6.45
N PRO A 300 15.79 -30.13 -5.98
CA PRO A 300 16.84 -29.19 -5.62
C PRO A 300 17.22 -28.31 -6.82
N GLY A 301 17.36 -27.00 -6.60
CA GLY A 301 17.69 -26.02 -7.65
C GLY A 301 16.53 -25.59 -8.54
N LEU A 302 15.39 -26.29 -8.49
CA LEU A 302 14.21 -25.97 -9.28
C LEU A 302 13.08 -25.40 -8.41
N ARG A 303 12.93 -25.90 -7.19
CA ARG A 303 11.84 -25.52 -6.28
C ARG A 303 12.37 -25.03 -4.95
N TRP A 304 11.78 -23.94 -4.47
CA TRP A 304 12.19 -23.22 -3.28
C TRP A 304 11.00 -22.96 -2.38
N VAL A 305 11.23 -23.04 -1.07
CA VAL A 305 10.22 -22.80 -0.04
C VAL A 305 10.46 -21.42 0.57
N LEU A 306 9.40 -20.62 0.56
CA LEU A 306 9.37 -19.27 1.09
C LEU A 306 8.30 -19.20 2.18
N LEU A 307 8.55 -18.43 3.24
CA LEU A 307 7.53 -18.07 4.21
C LEU A 307 7.23 -16.58 4.12
N SER A 308 5.98 -16.20 4.30
CA SER A 308 5.60 -14.81 4.57
C SER A 308 4.70 -14.79 5.78
N THR A 309 4.73 -13.72 6.56
CA THR A 309 3.66 -13.51 7.54
C THR A 309 2.35 -13.30 6.78
N GLY A 310 1.37 -14.12 7.11
CA GLY A 310 0.01 -14.11 6.61
C GLY A 310 -0.95 -13.35 7.52
N ASP A 311 -2.22 -13.42 7.14
CA ASP A 311 -3.26 -12.44 7.41
C ASP A 311 -3.91 -12.57 8.80
N GLY A 312 -3.14 -12.92 9.84
CA GLY A 312 -3.65 -13.02 11.20
C GLY A 312 -4.32 -11.71 11.62
N VAL A 313 -5.64 -11.74 11.88
CA VAL A 313 -6.38 -10.62 12.48
C VAL A 313 -5.66 -10.27 13.79
N PRO A 314 -5.21 -9.02 14.02
CA PRO A 314 -4.71 -8.64 15.33
C PRO A 314 -5.86 -8.87 16.32
N ALA A 315 -5.70 -9.83 17.22
CA ALA A 315 -6.64 -10.04 18.31
C ALA A 315 -6.83 -8.69 19.01
N ALA A 316 -8.08 -8.31 19.24
CA ALA A 316 -8.45 -7.03 19.81
C ALA A 316 -7.56 -6.74 21.03
N VAL A 317 -6.95 -5.55 21.06
CA VAL A 317 -6.10 -5.08 22.15
C VAL A 317 -6.96 -4.95 23.42
N GLY A 318 -7.05 -6.05 24.15
CA GLY A 318 -7.57 -6.13 25.50
C GLY A 318 -6.39 -6.34 26.44
N ALA A 319 -6.12 -5.33 27.26
CA ALA A 319 -5.32 -5.32 28.49
C ALA A 319 -4.20 -6.37 28.64
N ALA A 320 -2.95 -5.89 28.59
CA ALA A 320 -1.76 -6.47 29.24
C ALA A 320 -1.63 -8.00 29.13
N ALA A 321 -1.43 -8.51 27.91
CA ALA A 321 -0.93 -9.86 27.68
C ALA A 321 0.43 -9.78 26.96
N ASP A 322 1.38 -10.58 27.44
CA ASP A 322 2.78 -10.65 27.03
C ASP A 322 2.98 -10.58 25.50
N ALA A 323 4.03 -9.86 25.10
CA ALA A 323 4.43 -9.61 23.70
C ALA A 323 4.84 -10.86 22.89
N ALA A 324 4.58 -12.07 23.40
CA ALA A 324 4.99 -13.34 22.79
C ALA A 324 3.85 -14.11 22.10
N THR A 325 2.60 -13.64 22.13
CA THR A 325 1.44 -14.47 21.74
C THR A 325 0.49 -13.82 20.72
N VAL A 326 1.03 -13.18 19.68
CA VAL A 326 0.26 -12.86 18.45
C VAL A 326 0.87 -13.65 17.30
N GLY A 327 0.37 -14.86 17.08
CA GLY A 327 0.81 -15.70 15.96
C GLY A 327 0.30 -15.13 14.65
N ALA A 328 1.13 -14.35 13.95
CA ALA A 328 0.89 -14.05 12.54
C ALA A 328 0.86 -15.39 11.80
N GLU A 329 -0.28 -15.73 11.18
CA GLU A 329 -0.46 -16.95 10.40
C GLU A 329 0.68 -17.05 9.40
N THR A 330 1.57 -18.03 9.49
CA THR A 330 2.69 -18.11 8.54
C THR A 330 2.21 -18.78 7.27
N VAL A 331 2.36 -18.12 6.12
CA VAL A 331 1.96 -18.66 4.81
C VAL A 331 3.17 -19.18 4.08
N GLU A 332 3.10 -20.45 3.68
CA GLU A 332 4.11 -21.10 2.85
C GLU A 332 3.84 -20.89 1.35
N TRP A 333 4.91 -20.55 0.63
CA TRP A 333 4.92 -20.42 -0.82
C TRP A 333 5.99 -21.29 -1.44
N THR A 334 5.70 -21.76 -2.64
CA THR A 334 6.64 -22.44 -3.52
C THR A 334 7.00 -21.52 -4.67
N LEU A 335 8.28 -21.18 -4.80
CA LEU A 335 8.85 -20.61 -6.03
C LEU A 335 9.42 -21.75 -6.86
N VAL A 336 9.04 -21.82 -8.12
CA VAL A 336 9.67 -22.68 -9.12
C VAL A 336 10.37 -21.81 -10.13
N ALA A 337 11.64 -22.09 -10.41
CA ALA A 337 12.42 -21.37 -11.40
C ALA A 337 13.22 -22.38 -12.23
N ASP A 338 13.05 -22.35 -13.55
CA ASP A 338 13.74 -23.22 -14.50
C ASP A 338 14.14 -22.44 -15.77
N VAL A 339 14.60 -23.15 -16.80
CA VAL A 339 15.02 -22.56 -18.08
C VAL A 339 13.86 -21.95 -18.89
N HIS A 340 12.62 -22.28 -18.55
CA HIS A 340 11.41 -21.82 -19.22
C HIS A 340 10.74 -20.64 -18.50
N GLY A 341 11.16 -20.33 -17.28
CA GLY A 341 10.74 -19.15 -16.54
C GLY A 341 10.65 -19.41 -15.04
N ALA A 342 9.86 -18.60 -14.35
CA ALA A 342 9.59 -18.79 -12.94
C ALA A 342 8.14 -18.50 -12.58
N PHE A 343 7.64 -19.18 -11.55
CA PHE A 343 6.33 -18.91 -10.98
C PHE A 343 6.35 -19.07 -9.45
N VAL A 344 5.52 -18.28 -8.78
CA VAL A 344 5.33 -18.35 -7.32
C VAL A 344 3.88 -18.75 -7.04
N ALA A 345 3.68 -19.76 -6.21
CA ALA A 345 2.36 -20.24 -5.80
C ALA A 345 2.33 -20.49 -4.28
N ARG A 346 1.15 -20.45 -3.65
CA ARG A 346 1.00 -20.94 -2.26
C ARG A 346 1.13 -22.46 -2.25
N ALA A 347 1.74 -23.02 -1.21
CA ALA A 347 1.84 -24.47 -1.05
C ALA A 347 0.42 -25.10 -0.91
N PRO A 348 0.16 -26.27 -1.51
CA PRO A 348 -1.11 -26.98 -1.33
C PRO A 348 -1.31 -27.34 0.16
N GLY A 349 -2.44 -26.92 0.75
CA GLY A 349 -2.73 -27.18 2.17
C GLY A 349 -2.45 -26.01 3.13
N ALA A 350 -2.08 -24.82 2.63
CA ALA A 350 -1.89 -23.60 3.45
C ALA A 350 -3.19 -22.99 4.03
N GLY A 351 -4.23 -23.81 4.22
CA GLY A 351 -5.39 -23.52 5.04
C GLY A 351 -5.54 -24.71 5.98
N ASP A 352 -5.32 -24.46 7.26
CA ASP A 352 -5.22 -25.43 8.37
C ASP A 352 -3.85 -26.13 8.49
N HIS A 353 -3.19 -25.86 9.63
CA HIS A 353 -1.93 -26.44 10.14
C HIS A 353 -0.62 -25.70 9.81
N ALA A 354 -0.21 -24.76 10.66
CA ALA A 354 1.21 -24.50 10.95
C ALA A 354 1.41 -23.63 12.21
N THR A 355 1.30 -24.23 13.40
CA THR A 355 1.98 -23.73 14.61
C THR A 355 3.29 -24.50 14.74
N GLY A 356 4.37 -23.96 14.17
CA GLY A 356 5.73 -24.42 14.39
C GLY A 356 6.62 -23.20 14.64
N ALA A 357 7.29 -23.16 15.78
CA ALA A 357 8.20 -22.07 16.12
C ALA A 357 9.39 -22.08 15.15
N VAL A 358 9.60 -20.96 14.46
CA VAL A 358 10.77 -20.73 13.60
C VAL A 358 11.89 -20.19 14.48
N THR A 359 12.98 -20.95 14.61
CA THR A 359 14.21 -20.48 15.26
C THR A 359 15.07 -19.79 14.19
N PRO A 360 15.45 -18.51 14.35
CA PRO A 360 16.39 -17.86 13.44
C PRO A 360 17.76 -18.56 13.49
N PRO A 361 18.53 -18.57 12.39
CA PRO A 361 19.88 -19.13 12.39
C PRO A 361 20.76 -18.32 13.35
N ARG A 362 21.43 -19.00 14.28
CA ARG A 362 22.49 -18.42 15.11
C ARG A 362 23.69 -18.06 14.23
N ALA A 363 24.39 -16.99 14.59
CA ALA A 363 25.50 -16.39 13.85
C ALA A 363 26.81 -17.22 13.85
N ASP A 364 26.77 -18.46 14.33
CA ASP A 364 27.95 -19.26 14.61
C ASP A 364 27.76 -20.65 13.98
N ILE A 365 28.00 -20.75 12.67
CA ILE A 365 28.20 -22.04 11.99
C ILE A 365 29.58 -21.97 11.34
N ASP A 366 30.55 -22.55 12.04
CA ASP A 366 31.82 -22.97 11.44
C ASP A 366 31.53 -24.05 10.41
N VAL A 367 31.79 -23.73 9.15
CA VAL A 367 31.80 -24.69 8.05
C VAL A 367 33.24 -25.17 7.92
N ASP A 368 33.57 -26.25 8.63
CA ASP A 368 34.78 -26.99 8.34
C ASP A 368 34.50 -28.48 8.18
N ASP A 369 35.20 -29.00 7.18
CA ASP A 369 35.54 -30.40 6.94
C ASP A 369 34.49 -31.30 6.24
N GLN A 370 34.59 -31.39 4.91
CA GLN A 370 34.79 -32.68 4.22
C GLN A 370 35.57 -32.46 2.91
N GLY A 371 36.87 -32.74 2.95
CA GLY A 371 37.69 -32.89 1.76
C GLY A 371 37.33 -34.14 0.96
N LEU A 372 37.56 -34.09 -0.36
CA LEU A 372 38.05 -35.21 -1.19
C LEU A 372 38.50 -34.71 -2.57
N HIS A 373 39.62 -35.29 -3.01
CA HIS A 373 40.58 -34.93 -4.06
C HIS A 373 40.14 -34.90 -5.54
N GLY A 374 40.86 -34.09 -6.34
CA GLY A 374 41.45 -34.38 -7.69
C GLY A 374 40.49 -34.55 -8.89
N SER A 375 40.73 -34.08 -10.12
CA SER A 375 41.96 -33.62 -10.80
C SER A 375 41.59 -32.87 -12.12
N ASP A 376 42.45 -31.93 -12.52
CA ASP A 376 42.80 -31.39 -13.85
C ASP A 376 41.84 -31.41 -15.05
N HIS A 377 41.62 -30.22 -15.66
CA HIS A 377 41.71 -29.99 -17.12
C HIS A 377 42.00 -28.52 -17.49
N GLY A 378 43.18 -28.27 -18.11
CA GLY A 378 43.39 -27.45 -19.33
C GLY A 378 43.36 -25.91 -19.25
N PRO A 379 44.19 -25.19 -20.06
CA PRO A 379 44.45 -23.76 -19.87
C PRO A 379 43.32 -22.86 -20.39
N ALA A 380 43.10 -21.79 -19.64
CA ALA A 380 42.07 -20.79 -19.82
C ALA A 380 42.21 -20.00 -21.14
N GLY A 381 41.10 -19.89 -21.87
CA GLY A 381 40.86 -18.74 -22.73
C GLY A 381 40.80 -17.48 -21.87
N ARG A 382 41.44 -16.41 -22.33
CA ARG A 382 41.60 -15.13 -21.63
C ARG A 382 40.23 -14.61 -21.17
N PRO A 383 39.98 -14.43 -19.86
CA PRO A 383 38.72 -13.86 -19.39
C PRO A 383 38.67 -12.40 -19.83
N THR A 384 37.56 -12.01 -20.46
CA THR A 384 37.11 -10.62 -20.45
C THR A 384 37.05 -10.14 -19.00
N PRO A 385 37.53 -8.93 -18.67
CA PRO A 385 37.46 -8.45 -17.29
C PRO A 385 36.01 -8.42 -16.83
N ASP A 386 35.74 -9.10 -15.72
CA ASP A 386 34.42 -9.10 -15.09
C ASP A 386 34.00 -7.65 -14.78
N PRO A 387 32.74 -7.27 -15.04
CA PRO A 387 32.26 -5.95 -14.67
C PRO A 387 32.37 -5.76 -13.15
N ALA A 388 32.75 -4.56 -12.73
CA ALA A 388 32.85 -4.23 -11.31
C ALA A 388 31.50 -4.47 -10.62
N PRO A 389 31.48 -5.07 -9.41
CA PRO A 389 30.25 -5.35 -8.70
C PRO A 389 29.53 -4.06 -8.29
N ASP A 390 28.22 -4.02 -8.46
CA ASP A 390 27.43 -2.80 -8.32
C ASP A 390 27.10 -2.44 -6.86
N ALA A 391 27.14 -3.38 -5.92
CA ALA A 391 26.98 -3.16 -4.47
C ALA A 391 27.24 -4.44 -3.65
N ALA A 392 27.64 -4.29 -2.38
CA ALA A 392 27.61 -5.36 -1.40
C ALA A 392 26.19 -5.49 -0.80
N LEU A 393 25.61 -6.70 -0.87
CA LEU A 393 24.32 -7.01 -0.27
C LEU A 393 24.52 -7.34 1.21
N THR A 394 24.48 -6.32 2.07
CA THR A 394 24.63 -6.48 3.52
C THR A 394 23.29 -6.75 4.24
N ASP A 395 22.18 -6.75 3.51
CA ASP A 395 20.81 -6.78 4.04
C ASP A 395 20.10 -8.13 3.85
N VAL A 396 20.82 -9.21 3.55
CA VAL A 396 20.25 -10.55 3.36
C VAL A 396 19.59 -11.06 4.65
N SER A 397 18.29 -11.32 4.60
CA SER A 397 17.48 -11.79 5.74
C SER A 397 17.25 -13.31 5.73
N GLY A 398 17.44 -13.95 4.57
CA GLY A 398 17.29 -15.39 4.40
C GLY A 398 17.96 -15.84 3.11
N ALA A 399 18.53 -17.03 3.13
CA ALA A 399 19.21 -17.62 1.99
C ALA A 399 19.01 -19.13 1.98
N ALA A 400 18.79 -19.67 0.80
CA ALA A 400 18.91 -21.10 0.56
C ALA A 400 19.88 -21.29 -0.59
N VAL A 401 20.82 -22.23 -0.41
CA VAL A 401 21.88 -22.52 -1.38
C VAL A 401 21.78 -23.97 -1.79
N VAL A 402 21.99 -24.26 -3.07
CA VAL A 402 21.93 -25.62 -3.61
C VAL A 402 22.98 -25.84 -4.67
N GLU A 403 23.65 -26.98 -4.59
CA GLU A 403 24.54 -27.44 -5.63
C GLU A 403 23.74 -28.05 -6.78
N THR A 404 24.03 -27.60 -8.00
CA THR A 404 23.47 -28.17 -9.23
C THR A 404 24.61 -28.62 -10.13
N PRO A 405 24.36 -29.49 -11.13
CA PRO A 405 25.38 -29.86 -12.12
C PRO A 405 25.98 -28.63 -12.84
N SER A 406 25.20 -27.56 -12.97
CA SER A 406 25.62 -26.28 -13.57
C SER A 406 26.36 -25.33 -12.61
N GLY A 407 26.53 -25.70 -11.34
CA GLY A 407 27.15 -24.88 -10.29
C GLY A 407 26.21 -24.58 -9.13
N ARG A 408 26.62 -23.66 -8.26
CA ARG A 408 25.89 -23.32 -7.04
C ARG A 408 24.86 -22.23 -7.31
N LEU A 409 23.60 -22.51 -7.00
CA LEU A 409 22.50 -21.54 -7.06
C LEU A 409 22.10 -21.13 -5.65
N ALA A 410 21.70 -19.87 -5.47
CA ALA A 410 21.11 -19.43 -4.22
C ALA A 410 19.88 -18.57 -4.46
N LEU A 411 18.87 -18.74 -3.59
CA LEU A 411 17.73 -17.84 -3.50
C LEU A 411 17.88 -17.01 -2.23
N LEU A 412 17.75 -15.70 -2.35
CA LEU A 412 18.00 -14.75 -1.27
C LEU A 412 16.77 -13.89 -1.03
N SER A 413 16.35 -13.75 0.23
CA SER A 413 15.45 -12.68 0.68
C SER A 413 16.26 -11.56 1.32
N ARG A 414 15.79 -10.33 1.14
CA ARG A 414 16.42 -9.13 1.71
C ARG A 414 15.53 -8.48 2.76
N THR A 415 16.15 -7.86 3.75
CA THR A 415 15.47 -7.16 4.83
C THR A 415 14.67 -5.98 4.27
N GLY A 416 13.37 -5.94 4.56
CA GLY A 416 12.49 -4.89 4.06
C GLY A 416 12.18 -4.96 2.56
N SER A 417 12.61 -6.01 1.86
CA SER A 417 12.37 -6.17 0.43
C SER A 417 11.25 -7.15 0.16
N TYR A 418 10.42 -6.82 -0.83
CA TYR A 418 9.34 -7.69 -1.27
C TYR A 418 9.69 -8.46 -2.53
N ASP A 419 10.97 -8.73 -2.76
CA ASP A 419 11.44 -9.61 -3.81
C ASP A 419 12.44 -10.62 -3.22
N VAL A 420 12.61 -11.72 -3.94
CA VAL A 420 13.71 -12.66 -3.73
C VAL A 420 14.60 -12.67 -4.96
N LEU A 421 15.90 -12.80 -4.72
CA LEU A 421 16.92 -12.81 -5.76
C LEU A 421 17.37 -14.25 -5.99
N LEU A 422 17.25 -14.75 -7.21
CA LEU A 422 17.94 -15.96 -7.64
C LEU A 422 19.30 -15.55 -8.19
N VAL A 423 20.35 -16.06 -7.57
CA VAL A 423 21.73 -15.76 -7.93
C VAL A 423 22.51 -17.03 -8.25
N ARG A 424 23.47 -16.91 -9.15
CA ARG A 424 24.53 -17.89 -9.35
C ARG A 424 25.68 -17.55 -8.43
N TRP A 425 25.95 -18.43 -7.47
CA TRP A 425 27.06 -18.28 -6.54
C TRP A 425 28.37 -18.61 -7.25
N PRO A 426 29.44 -17.82 -7.06
CA PRO A 426 30.75 -18.13 -7.63
C PRO A 426 31.31 -19.41 -7.02
N ARG A 427 32.03 -20.19 -7.84
CA ARG A 427 32.65 -21.45 -7.39
C ARG A 427 33.80 -21.21 -6.44
#